data_AF-A0A412Q0J2-F1
#
_entry.id   AF-A0A412Q0J2-F1
#
_cell.length_a   1.000
_cell.length_b   1.000
_cell.length_c   1.000
_cell.angle_alpha   90.00
_cell.angle_beta   90.00
_cell.angle_gamma   90.00
#
_symmetry.space_group_name_H-M   'P 1'
#
loop_
_entity.id
_entity.type
_entity.pdbx_description
1 polymer ?
#
loop_
_entity_poly.entity_id
_entity_poly.type
_entity_poly.pdbx_seq_one_letter_code
_entity_poly.pdbx_strand_id
1 'polypeptide(L)'
;MFDTDTVKERLKSLGYKVKADEEFALTFCVEKVRSTIKNEINWSDVPEGLEHIAVDMAVGEFLLSKKTFAPDDLTGFDLDYAVKQIQTGDTNTVFATGEGSMTPEQRLTSFINYLLSYGKGEFNSFRRIRW
;
A
#
# COMPACT_ATOMS: atom_id res chain seq x y z
N MET A 1 -13.41 -5.77 -7.71
CA MET A 1 -12.36 -6.32 -8.59
C MET A 1 -11.16 -5.43 -8.45
N PHE A 2 -10.07 -5.97 -7.91
CA PHE A 2 -8.80 -5.27 -7.77
C PHE A 2 -8.27 -4.79 -9.13
N ASP A 3 -8.13 -3.48 -9.28
CA ASP A 3 -7.82 -2.80 -10.54
C ASP A 3 -7.09 -1.47 -10.30
N THR A 4 -6.63 -0.81 -11.37
CA THR A 4 -5.87 0.44 -11.22
C THR A 4 -6.70 1.59 -10.68
N ASP A 5 -8.02 1.61 -10.89
CA ASP A 5 -8.85 2.75 -10.48
C ASP A 5 -9.11 2.72 -8.97
N THR A 6 -9.37 1.55 -8.38
CA THR A 6 -9.47 1.39 -6.91
C THR A 6 -8.18 1.82 -6.19
N VAL A 7 -7.02 1.57 -6.78
CA VAL A 7 -5.73 2.03 -6.23
C VAL A 7 -5.56 3.54 -6.37
N LYS A 8 -6.01 4.15 -7.47
CA LYS A 8 -6.02 5.63 -7.62
C LYS A 8 -6.93 6.29 -6.58
N GLU A 9 -8.11 5.73 -6.33
CA GLU A 9 -9.04 6.24 -5.31
C GLU A 9 -8.45 6.13 -3.90
N ARG A 10 -7.76 5.03 -3.60
CA ARG A 10 -7.06 4.87 -2.32
C ARG A 10 -5.93 5.88 -2.16
N LEU A 11 -5.09 6.08 -3.18
CA LEU A 11 -4.04 7.10 -3.19
C LEU A 11 -4.61 8.50 -2.97
N LYS A 12 -5.71 8.83 -3.64
CA LYS A 12 -6.41 10.11 -3.47
C LYS A 12 -6.93 10.29 -2.04
N SER A 13 -7.44 9.24 -1.43
CA SER A 13 -7.90 9.26 -0.02
C SER A 13 -6.74 9.50 0.96
N LEU A 14 -5.52 9.09 0.61
CA LEU A 14 -4.31 9.36 1.37
C LEU A 14 -3.70 10.74 1.07
N GLY A 15 -4.32 11.53 0.18
CA GLY A 15 -3.84 12.86 -0.19
C GLY A 15 -2.84 12.87 -1.35
N TYR A 16 -2.61 11.75 -2.04
CA TYR A 16 -1.74 11.68 -3.21
C TYR A 16 -2.54 11.68 -4.51
N LYS A 17 -2.19 12.56 -5.45
CA LYS A 17 -2.79 12.60 -6.79
C LYS A 17 -1.82 12.03 -7.81
N VAL A 18 -2.16 10.85 -8.35
CA VAL A 18 -1.40 10.19 -9.42
C VAL A 18 -1.39 11.08 -10.66
N LYS A 19 -0.19 11.33 -11.19
CA LYS A 19 0.01 12.07 -12.45
C LYS A 19 -0.12 11.13 -13.65
N ALA A 20 -0.38 11.69 -14.84
CA ALA A 20 -0.60 10.89 -16.04
C ALA A 20 0.63 10.08 -16.48
N ASP A 21 1.84 10.60 -16.24
CA ASP A 21 3.12 9.94 -16.48
C ASP A 21 3.40 8.78 -15.52
N GLU A 22 2.63 8.67 -14.43
CA GLU A 22 2.79 7.66 -13.39
C GLU A 22 1.83 6.48 -13.55
N GLU A 23 0.87 6.56 -14.49
CA GLU A 23 -0.12 5.50 -14.70
C GLU A 23 0.53 4.16 -15.08
N PHE A 24 1.61 4.20 -15.86
CA PHE A 24 2.38 3.02 -16.20
C PHE A 24 3.03 2.39 -14.97
N ALA A 25 3.67 3.21 -14.12
CA ALA A 25 4.29 2.76 -12.89
C ALA A 25 3.25 2.18 -11.93
N LEU A 26 2.09 2.81 -11.82
CA LEU A 26 0.97 2.32 -11.02
C LEU A 26 0.47 0.95 -11.52
N THR A 27 0.23 0.83 -12.82
CA THR A 27 -0.20 -0.43 -13.44
C THR A 27 0.82 -1.54 -13.19
N PHE A 28 2.10 -1.23 -13.29
CA PHE A 28 3.17 -2.16 -12.98
C PHE A 28 3.16 -2.60 -11.50
N CYS A 29 2.96 -1.67 -10.56
CA CYS A 29 2.84 -2.00 -9.14
C CYS A 29 1.63 -2.90 -8.86
N VAL A 30 0.48 -2.64 -9.50
CA VAL A 30 -0.73 -3.47 -9.38
C VAL A 30 -0.48 -4.89 -9.87
N GLU A 31 0.10 -5.05 -11.06
CA GLU A 31 0.41 -6.37 -11.63
C GLU A 31 1.49 -7.12 -10.83
N LYS A 32 2.48 -6.40 -10.30
CA LYS A 32 3.48 -6.96 -9.38
C LYS A 32 2.81 -7.52 -8.13
N VAL A 33 1.95 -6.74 -7.48
CA VAL A 33 1.23 -7.17 -6.28
C VAL A 33 0.30 -8.33 -6.58
N ARG A 34 -0.43 -8.27 -7.70
CA ARG A 34 -1.27 -9.37 -8.17
C ARG A 34 -0.49 -10.67 -8.30
N SER A 35 0.70 -10.59 -8.89
CA SER A 35 1.59 -11.74 -9.05
C SER A 35 2.11 -12.26 -7.72
N THR A 36 2.50 -11.38 -6.80
CA THR A 36 2.94 -11.74 -5.45
C THR A 36 1.85 -12.49 -4.68
N ILE A 37 0.62 -11.96 -4.65
CA ILE A 37 -0.51 -12.61 -3.97
C ILE A 37 -0.78 -13.98 -4.58
N LYS A 38 -0.90 -14.06 -5.92
CA LYS A 38 -1.13 -15.33 -6.64
C LYS A 38 -0.07 -16.38 -6.31
N ASN A 39 1.19 -15.96 -6.20
CA ASN A 39 2.29 -16.85 -5.83
C ASN A 39 2.22 -17.30 -4.36
N GLU A 40 1.84 -16.43 -3.43
CA GLU A 40 1.70 -16.79 -2.01
C GLU A 40 0.52 -17.72 -1.76
N ILE A 41 -0.65 -17.43 -2.33
CA ILE A 41 -1.87 -18.23 -2.13
C ILE A 41 -1.95 -19.44 -3.07
N ASN A 42 -1.09 -19.52 -4.09
CA ASN A 42 -1.09 -20.53 -5.15
C ASN A 42 -2.43 -20.63 -5.92
N TRP A 43 -3.12 -19.51 -6.10
CA TRP A 43 -4.41 -19.44 -6.79
C TRP A 43 -4.29 -18.65 -8.10
N SER A 44 -5.22 -18.89 -9.03
CA SER A 44 -5.22 -18.28 -10.36
C SER A 44 -5.64 -16.82 -10.35
N ASP A 45 -6.40 -16.41 -9.34
CA ASP A 45 -6.83 -15.02 -9.15
C ASP A 45 -6.83 -14.59 -7.68
N VAL A 46 -6.87 -13.28 -7.46
CA VAL A 46 -6.96 -12.67 -6.14
C VAL A 46 -8.44 -12.76 -5.68
N PRO A 47 -8.74 -13.45 -4.58
CA PRO A 47 -10.11 -13.53 -4.06
C PRO A 47 -10.58 -12.18 -3.52
N GLU A 48 -11.90 -11.95 -3.53
CA GLU A 48 -12.54 -10.72 -3.06
C GLU A 48 -12.11 -10.33 -1.63
N GLY A 49 -11.98 -11.33 -0.75
CA GLY A 49 -11.49 -11.15 0.62
C GLY A 49 -10.06 -10.61 0.73
N LEU A 50 -9.25 -10.65 -0.33
CA LEU A 50 -7.91 -10.09 -0.36
C LEU A 50 -7.81 -8.81 -1.19
N GLU A 51 -8.90 -8.33 -1.82
CA GLU A 51 -8.85 -7.15 -2.69
C GLU A 51 -8.42 -5.89 -1.93
N HIS A 52 -8.95 -5.67 -0.73
CA HIS A 52 -8.58 -4.51 0.09
C HIS A 52 -7.08 -4.53 0.50
N ILE A 53 -6.54 -5.71 0.81
CA ILE A 53 -5.11 -5.91 1.09
C ILE A 53 -4.27 -5.71 -0.16
N ALA A 54 -4.75 -6.19 -1.31
CA ALA A 54 -4.08 -6.01 -2.60
C ALA A 54 -3.99 -4.52 -2.97
N VAL A 55 -5.07 -3.75 -2.74
CA VAL A 55 -5.09 -2.30 -2.94
C VAL A 55 -4.05 -1.63 -2.05
N ASP A 56 -4.06 -1.88 -0.74
CA ASP A 56 -3.12 -1.25 0.19
C ASP A 56 -1.66 -1.63 -0.12
N MET A 57 -1.38 -2.89 -0.47
CA MET A 57 -0.04 -3.30 -0.92
C MET A 57 0.39 -2.63 -2.23
N ALA A 58 -0.53 -2.43 -3.20
CA ALA A 58 -0.23 -1.74 -4.45
C ALA A 58 0.09 -0.27 -4.21
N VAL A 59 -0.65 0.38 -3.32
CA VAL A 59 -0.34 1.74 -2.83
C VAL A 59 1.03 1.78 -2.16
N GLY A 60 1.34 0.82 -1.29
CA GLY A 60 2.64 0.70 -0.63
C GLY A 60 3.80 0.55 -1.62
N GLU A 61 3.68 -0.33 -2.61
CA GLU A 61 4.67 -0.54 -3.68
C GLU A 61 4.87 0.72 -4.53
N PHE A 62 3.78 1.43 -4.85
CA PHE A 62 3.85 2.68 -5.60
C PHE A 62 4.57 3.77 -4.80
N LEU A 63 4.21 3.97 -3.53
CA LEU A 63 4.86 4.94 -2.65
C LEU A 63 6.33 4.59 -2.40
N LEU A 64 6.68 3.30 -2.29
CA LEU A 64 8.06 2.84 -2.19
C LEU A 64 8.85 3.20 -3.45
N SER A 65 8.29 2.90 -4.62
CA SER A 65 8.91 3.23 -5.91
C SER A 65 9.12 4.74 -6.04
N LYS A 66 8.14 5.55 -5.63
CA LYS A 66 8.26 7.00 -5.60
C LYS A 66 9.35 7.48 -4.65
N LYS A 67 9.42 6.91 -3.44
CA LYS A 67 10.50 7.23 -2.50
C LYS A 67 11.89 6.94 -3.08
N THR A 68 12.05 5.85 -3.84
CA THR A 68 13.34 5.45 -4.41
C THR A 68 13.73 6.26 -5.65
N PHE A 69 12.79 6.53 -6.55
CA PHE A 69 13.09 7.13 -7.87
C PHE A 69 12.78 8.62 -7.96
N ALA A 70 11.87 9.14 -7.13
CA ALA A 70 11.42 10.53 -7.16
C ALA A 70 11.04 11.03 -5.75
N PRO A 71 12.02 11.15 -4.82
CA PRO A 71 11.76 11.59 -3.45
C PRO A 71 11.12 12.99 -3.39
N ASP A 72 11.42 13.86 -4.36
CA ASP A 72 10.88 15.22 -4.44
C ASP A 72 9.35 15.25 -4.64
N ASP A 73 8.77 14.22 -5.28
CA ASP A 73 7.32 14.11 -5.49
C ASP A 73 6.54 13.83 -4.20
N LEU A 74 7.23 13.42 -3.13
CA LEU A 74 6.63 13.11 -1.83
C LEU A 74 6.79 14.26 -0.82
N THR A 75 7.41 15.38 -1.20
CA THR A 75 7.68 16.53 -0.32
C THR A 75 6.41 17.24 0.17
N GLY A 76 5.28 17.09 -0.53
CA GLY A 76 3.97 17.62 -0.15
C GLY A 76 2.98 16.59 0.39
N PHE A 77 3.42 15.35 0.64
CA PHE A 77 2.54 14.28 1.13
C PHE A 77 2.29 14.43 2.64
N ASP A 78 1.05 14.73 3.02
CA ASP A 78 0.65 14.88 4.42
C ASP A 78 0.53 13.50 5.10
N LEU A 79 1.66 13.05 5.65
CA LEU A 79 1.77 11.82 6.42
C LEU A 79 0.84 11.80 7.64
N ASP A 80 0.65 12.94 8.31
CA ASP A 80 -0.22 13.03 9.48
C ASP A 80 -1.69 12.85 9.07
N TYR A 81 -2.09 13.39 7.92
CA TYR A 81 -3.42 13.15 7.34
C TYR A 81 -3.61 11.69 6.92
N ALA A 82 -2.64 11.12 6.21
CA ALA A 82 -2.68 9.74 5.74
C ALA A 82 -2.77 8.74 6.90
N VAL A 83 -1.96 8.94 7.96
CA VAL A 83 -2.00 8.11 9.17
C VAL A 83 -3.35 8.24 9.89
N LYS A 84 -3.92 9.44 10.00
CA LYS A 84 -5.26 9.64 10.58
C LYS A 84 -6.35 8.95 9.77
N GLN A 85 -6.27 8.95 8.43
CA GLN A 85 -7.24 8.24 7.58
C GLN A 85 -7.19 6.72 7.81
N ILE A 86 -5.99 6.14 7.95
CA ILE A 86 -5.87 4.71 8.31
C ILE A 86 -6.47 4.45 9.70
N GLN A 87 -6.12 5.25 10.71
CA GLN A 87 -6.65 5.11 12.07
C GLN A 87 -8.18 5.26 12.14
N THR A 88 -8.78 6.07 11.27
CA THR A 88 -10.23 6.28 11.21
C THR A 88 -10.94 5.11 10.52
N GLY A 89 -10.27 4.41 9.61
CA GLY A 89 -10.84 3.34 8.78
C GLY A 89 -10.66 1.92 9.34
N ASP A 90 -9.52 1.62 9.97
CA ASP A 90 -9.24 0.27 10.45
C ASP A 90 -8.23 0.30 11.61
N THR A 91 -8.68 -0.10 12.81
CA THR A 91 -7.97 -0.19 14.12
C THR A 91 -6.99 0.95 14.51
N ASN A 92 -7.05 1.41 15.77
CA ASN A 92 -6.12 2.40 16.33
C ASN A 92 -4.66 1.89 16.36
N THR A 93 -3.95 1.88 15.23
CA THR A 93 -2.50 1.73 15.21
C THR A 93 -1.89 3.07 15.58
N VAL A 94 -1.56 3.23 16.85
CA VAL A 94 -0.79 4.36 17.36
C VAL A 94 0.60 4.26 16.75
N PHE A 95 0.82 4.88 15.59
CA PHE A 95 2.17 5.25 15.17
C PHE A 95 2.66 6.17 16.27
N ALA A 96 3.57 5.67 17.10
CA ALA A 96 3.95 6.28 18.37
C ALA A 96 4.15 7.80 18.21
N THR A 97 3.16 8.57 18.64
CA THR A 97 3.29 9.96 19.03
C THR A 97 4.08 9.99 20.34
N GLY A 98 5.29 9.46 20.31
CA GLY A 98 6.30 9.65 21.33
C GLY A 98 7.20 10.78 20.86
N GLU A 99 7.23 11.85 21.62
CA GLU A 99 8.15 12.97 21.45
C GLU A 99 9.60 12.44 21.40
N GLY A 100 10.16 12.22 20.20
CA GLY A 100 11.53 11.75 20.05
C GLY A 100 11.87 11.16 18.68
N SER A 101 12.51 11.97 17.83
CA SER A 101 13.54 11.54 16.87
C SER A 101 13.20 10.67 15.65
N MET A 102 11.94 10.54 15.20
CA MET A 102 11.70 10.00 13.84
C MET A 102 11.66 11.11 12.80
N THR A 103 12.59 11.08 11.84
CA THR A 103 12.58 11.99 10.68
C THR A 103 11.34 11.73 9.81
N PRO A 104 10.85 12.72 9.04
CA PRO A 104 9.73 12.53 8.13
C PRO A 104 9.91 11.33 7.18
N GLU A 105 11.14 11.09 6.69
CA GLU A 105 11.47 9.92 5.88
C GLU A 105 11.31 8.59 6.61
N GLN A 106 11.67 8.53 7.89
CA GLN A 106 11.51 7.31 8.69
C GLN A 106 10.02 7.03 8.94
N ARG A 107 9.20 8.06 9.18
CA ARG A 107 7.74 7.92 9.29
C ARG A 107 7.13 7.42 7.99
N LEU A 108 7.53 7.99 6.85
CA LEU A 108 7.14 7.52 5.52
C LEU A 108 7.50 6.04 5.31
N THR A 109 8.71 5.65 5.70
CA THR A 109 9.17 4.26 5.58
C THR A 109 8.32 3.32 6.42
N SER A 110 8.02 3.68 7.66
CA SER A 110 7.14 2.89 8.54
C SER A 110 5.73 2.76 7.98
N PHE A 111 5.19 3.83 7.40
CA PHE A 111 3.88 3.84 6.76
C PHE A 111 3.83 2.92 5.52
N ILE A 112 4.83 3.02 4.65
CA ILE A 112 4.96 2.13 3.48
C ILE A 112 5.10 0.67 3.93
N ASN A 113 5.93 0.41 4.93
CA ASN A 113 6.10 -0.94 5.47
C ASN A 113 4.81 -1.49 6.08
N TYR A 114 4.01 -0.65 6.73
CA TYR A 114 2.68 -1.03 7.21
C TYR A 114 1.79 -1.47 6.04
N LEU A 115 1.64 -0.64 5.01
CA LEU A 115 0.84 -0.98 3.81
C LEU A 115 1.31 -2.28 3.13
N LEU A 116 2.62 -2.53 3.10
CA LEU A 116 3.21 -3.73 2.50
C LEU A 116 3.12 -4.99 3.35
N SER A 117 2.87 -4.87 4.66
CA SER A 117 2.82 -5.99 5.59
C SER A 117 1.43 -6.24 6.18
N TYR A 118 0.53 -5.26 6.08
CA TYR A 118 -0.85 -5.36 6.49
C TYR A 118 -1.55 -6.51 5.76
N GLY A 119 -2.41 -7.25 6.48
CA GLY A 119 -3.22 -8.32 5.89
C GLY A 119 -2.46 -9.56 5.40
N LYS A 120 -1.12 -9.61 5.45
CA LYS A 120 -0.35 -10.81 5.06
C LYS A 120 -0.74 -12.07 5.85
N GLY A 121 -1.21 -11.89 7.08
CA GLY A 121 -1.76 -12.99 7.88
C GLY A 121 -2.98 -13.66 7.23
N GLU A 122 -3.79 -12.89 6.50
CA GLU A 122 -5.01 -13.37 5.84
C GLU A 122 -4.72 -14.20 4.59
N PHE A 123 -3.52 -14.08 4.00
CA PHE A 123 -3.12 -14.92 2.87
C PHE A 123 -3.13 -16.40 3.25
N ASN A 124 -2.83 -16.72 4.51
CA ASN A 124 -2.87 -18.09 5.00
C ASN A 124 -4.27 -18.71 4.89
N SER A 125 -5.34 -17.91 5.05
CA SER A 125 -6.73 -18.37 4.94
C SER A 125 -7.10 -18.81 3.52
N PHE A 126 -6.41 -18.26 2.51
CA PHE A 126 -6.67 -18.54 1.09
C PHE A 126 -5.58 -19.42 0.44
N ARG A 127 -4.53 -19.77 1.20
CA ARG A 127 -3.37 -20.48 0.68
C ARG A 127 -3.70 -21.93 0.33
N ARG A 128 -3.51 -22.28 -0.94
CA ARG A 128 -3.58 -23.67 -1.42
C ARG A 128 -2.19 -24.30 -1.40
N ILE A 129 -2.11 -25.52 -0.89
CA ILE A 129 -0.86 -26.31 -0.94
C ILE A 129 -0.69 -26.80 -2.37
N ARG A 130 0.41 -26.41 -3.02
CA ARG A 130 0.86 -26.99 -4.28
C ARG A 130 2.01 -27.93 -3.95
N TRP A 131 1.84 -29.21 -4.28
CA TRP A 131 2.84 -30.26 -4.11
C TRP A 131 3.70 -30.39 -5.36
#